data_AF-A0AAP1EZ84-F1
#
_entry.id   AF-A0AAP1EZ84-F1
#
_cell.length_a   1.000
_cell.length_b   1.000
_cell.length_c   1.000
_cell.angle_alpha   90.00
_cell.angle_beta   90.00
_cell.angle_gamma   90.00
#
_symmetry.space_group_name_H-M   'P 1'
#
loop_
_entity.id
_entity.type
_entity.pdbx_description
1 polymer ?
#
loop_
_entity_poly.entity_id
_entity_poly.type
_entity_poly.pdbx_seq_one_letter_code
_entity_poly.pdbx_strand_id
1 'polypeptide(L)'
;MEDACPQLQPLCAQALQAGWTVRQVSHDWSQARRVLEFAQSLPAALRQHFRADASLVYDRAPAAPHWPDDEGFFCERCLVGIALPLR
;
A
#
# COMPACT_ATOMS: atom_id res chain seq x y z
N MET A 1 1.27 -8.30 -14.59
CA MET A 1 0.90 -7.32 -13.53
C MET A 1 -0.16 -6.37 -14.11
N GLU A 2 -1.12 -6.90 -14.87
CA GLU A 2 -2.05 -6.10 -15.70
C GLU A 2 -3.43 -5.91 -15.08
N ASP A 3 -3.75 -6.64 -14.00
CA ASP A 3 -4.90 -6.38 -13.10
C ASP A 3 -4.53 -5.52 -11.88
N ALA A 4 -3.44 -4.74 -11.98
CA ALA A 4 -3.03 -3.84 -10.92
C ALA A 4 -3.89 -2.58 -11.00
N CYS A 5 -4.70 -2.34 -9.97
CA CYS A 5 -5.47 -1.11 -9.75
C CYS A 5 -4.76 0.13 -10.34
N PRO A 6 -5.34 0.80 -11.36
CA PRO A 6 -4.70 1.93 -12.04
C PRO A 6 -4.27 3.07 -11.10
N GLN A 7 -4.96 3.21 -9.98
CA GLN A 7 -4.70 4.20 -8.94
C GLN A 7 -3.46 3.86 -8.12
N LEU A 8 -3.20 2.56 -7.89
CA LEU A 8 -2.03 2.07 -7.16
C LEU A 8 -0.84 1.78 -8.06
N GLN A 9 -1.06 1.67 -9.38
CA GLN A 9 -0.01 1.38 -10.36
C GLN A 9 1.15 2.40 -10.32
N PRO A 10 0.94 3.72 -10.18
CA PRO A 10 2.04 4.68 -10.05
C PRO A 10 2.89 4.43 -8.80
N LEU A 11 2.25 4.12 -7.66
CA LEU A 11 2.96 3.80 -6.41
C LEU A 11 3.78 2.52 -6.57
N CYS A 12 3.18 1.46 -7.12
CA CYS A 12 3.88 0.21 -7.41
C CYS A 12 5.07 0.43 -8.36
N ALA A 13 4.89 1.20 -9.43
CA ALA A 13 5.95 1.49 -10.39
C ALA A 13 7.11 2.25 -9.74
N GLN A 14 6.82 3.28 -8.94
CA GLN A 14 7.84 4.03 -8.20
C GLN A 14 8.56 3.15 -7.17
N ALA A 15 7.82 2.33 -6.43
CA ALA A 15 8.39 1.38 -5.47
C ALA A 15 9.37 0.42 -6.15
N LEU A 16 8.97 -0.18 -7.28
CA LEU A 16 9.83 -1.08 -8.05
C LEU A 16 11.07 -0.35 -8.61
N GLN A 17 10.91 0.86 -9.14
CA GLN A 17 12.03 1.69 -9.61
C GLN A 17 13.00 2.07 -8.48
N ALA A 18 12.47 2.26 -7.27
CA ALA A 18 13.27 2.51 -6.06
C ALA A 18 13.89 1.23 -5.47
N GLY A 19 13.72 0.08 -6.11
CA GLY A 19 14.25 -1.20 -5.65
C GLY A 19 13.52 -1.78 -4.44
N TRP A 20 12.29 -1.37 -4.19
CA TRP A 20 11.50 -1.91 -3.09
C TRP A 20 11.09 -3.35 -3.38
N THR A 21 10.95 -4.10 -2.30
CA THR A 21 10.66 -5.53 -2.36
C THR A 21 9.27 -5.77 -1.81
N VAL A 22 8.43 -6.42 -2.60
CA VAL A 22 7.17 -6.98 -2.10
C VAL A 22 7.54 -8.15 -1.18
N ARG A 23 7.28 -8.02 0.11
CA ARG A 23 7.46 -9.12 1.09
C ARG A 23 6.45 -10.21 0.84
N GLN A 24 5.19 -9.82 0.68
CA GLN A 24 4.09 -10.74 0.58
C GLN A 24 2.98 -10.15 -0.28
N VAL A 25 2.24 -11.04 -0.92
CA VAL A 25 0.96 -10.74 -1.54
C VAL A 25 -0.10 -11.47 -0.73
N SER A 26 -0.83 -10.71 0.06
CA SER A 26 -1.96 -11.22 0.85
C SER A 26 -3.23 -11.15 0.02
N HIS A 27 -4.12 -12.11 0.24
CA HIS A 27 -5.41 -12.21 -0.43
C HIS A 27 -6.53 -12.26 0.61
N ASP A 28 -7.73 -11.81 0.24
CA ASP A 28 -8.96 -11.92 1.03
C ASP A 28 -8.92 -11.28 2.44
N TRP A 29 -8.31 -10.10 2.52
CA TRP A 29 -8.20 -9.33 3.76
C TRP A 29 -9.41 -8.41 3.97
N SER A 30 -10.30 -8.73 4.91
CA SER A 30 -11.54 -7.95 5.18
C SER A 30 -12.37 -7.71 3.90
N GLN A 31 -12.13 -6.59 3.21
CA GLN A 31 -12.74 -6.25 1.91
C GLN A 31 -11.74 -6.21 0.73
N ALA A 32 -10.44 -6.28 0.99
CA ALA A 32 -9.40 -6.30 -0.02
C ALA A 32 -9.28 -7.70 -0.64
N ARG A 33 -9.45 -7.78 -1.96
CA ARG A 33 -9.18 -8.99 -2.75
C ARG A 33 -7.68 -9.29 -2.80
N ARG A 34 -6.85 -8.25 -2.66
CA ARG A 34 -5.40 -8.36 -2.71
C ARG A 34 -4.74 -7.21 -1.95
N VAL A 35 -3.72 -7.51 -1.17
CA VAL A 35 -2.86 -6.53 -0.52
C VAL A 35 -1.40 -6.84 -0.86
N LEU A 36 -0.68 -5.83 -1.34
CA LEU A 36 0.76 -5.90 -1.58
C LEU A 36 1.49 -5.32 -0.37
N GLU A 37 2.24 -6.15 0.34
CA GLU A 37 3.02 -5.74 1.49
C GLU A 37 4.47 -5.47 1.05
N PHE A 38 4.94 -4.24 1.20
CA PHE A 38 6.33 -3.88 0.91
C PHE A 38 7.22 -3.97 2.15
N ALA A 39 8.50 -4.27 1.95
CA ALA A 39 9.48 -4.31 3.06
C ALA A 39 9.91 -2.91 3.52
N GLN A 40 9.73 -1.91 2.68
CA GLN A 40 10.23 -0.56 2.86
C GLN A 40 9.10 0.39 3.26
N SER A 41 9.41 1.34 4.14
CA SER A 41 8.50 2.42 4.53
C SER A 41 8.34 3.44 3.42
N LEU A 42 7.17 4.06 3.34
CA LEU A 42 6.90 5.13 2.38
C LEU A 42 7.70 6.42 2.70
N PRO A 43 8.49 6.95 1.75
CA PRO A 43 9.15 8.24 1.90
C PRO A 43 8.12 9.36 2.07
N ALA A 44 8.43 10.34 2.92
CA ALA A 44 7.53 11.45 3.22
C ALA A 44 7.07 12.24 1.98
N ALA A 45 7.97 12.41 0.99
CA ALA A 45 7.64 13.09 -0.27
C ALA A 45 6.57 12.34 -1.09
N LEU A 46 6.66 11.01 -1.14
CA LEU A 46 5.67 10.18 -1.83
C LEU A 46 4.37 10.07 -1.02
N ARG A 47 4.46 10.03 0.31
CA ARG A 47 3.29 10.00 1.20
C ARG A 47 2.32 11.15 0.94
N GLN A 48 2.83 12.37 0.78
CA GLN A 48 1.98 13.53 0.48
C GLN A 48 1.30 13.43 -0.89
N HIS A 49 2.02 12.91 -1.89
CA HIS A 49 1.50 12.73 -3.24
C HIS A 49 0.32 11.75 -3.27
N PHE A 50 0.47 10.56 -2.68
CA PHE A 50 -0.60 9.54 -2.69
C PHE A 50 -1.74 9.85 -1.73
N ARG A 51 -1.48 10.57 -0.62
CA ARG A 51 -2.56 11.06 0.25
C ARG A 51 -3.45 12.11 -0.43
N ALA A 52 -2.94 12.83 -1.43
CA ALA A 52 -3.72 13.79 -2.19
C ALA A 52 -4.61 13.13 -3.26
N ASP A 53 -4.41 11.83 -3.54
CA ASP A 53 -5.23 11.09 -4.48
C ASP A 53 -6.55 10.68 -3.83
N ALA A 54 -7.63 11.39 -4.17
CA ALA A 54 -8.98 11.13 -3.66
C ALA A 54 -9.57 9.77 -4.09
N SER A 55 -8.92 9.05 -5.00
CA SER A 55 -9.34 7.70 -5.41
C SER A 55 -8.80 6.59 -4.51
N LEU A 56 -7.93 6.94 -3.56
CA LEU A 56 -7.33 6.04 -2.59
C LEU A 56 -7.74 6.44 -1.17
N VAL A 57 -8.12 5.45 -0.38
CA VAL A 57 -8.26 5.59 1.07
C VAL A 57 -6.88 5.40 1.67
N TYR A 58 -6.39 6.42 2.37
CA TYR A 58 -5.19 6.32 3.19
C TYR A 58 -5.56 5.75 4.57
N ASP A 59 -4.89 4.68 4.98
CA ASP A 59 -5.02 4.11 6.30
C ASP A 59 -3.68 4.15 7.06
N ARG A 60 -3.78 4.27 8.38
CA ARG A 60 -2.64 4.19 9.29
C ARG A 60 -3.07 3.35 10.49
N ALA A 61 -2.53 2.14 10.59
CA ALA A 61 -2.80 1.22 11.66
C ALA A 61 -1.72 1.36 12.75
N PRO A 62 -2.05 1.89 13.95
CA PRO A 62 -1.10 1.99 15.05
C PRO A 62 -0.58 0.60 15.46
N ALA A 63 0.68 0.54 15.88
CA ALA A 63 1.26 -0.70 16.40
C ALA A 63 0.39 -1.34 17.50
N ALA A 64 0.12 -2.62 17.35
CA ALA A 64 -0.57 -3.46 18.32
C ALA A 64 0.38 -4.58 18.80
N PRO A 65 0.13 -5.25 19.94
CA PRO A 65 1.02 -6.28 20.48
C PRO A 65 1.38 -7.43 19.51
N HIS A 66 0.58 -7.65 18.47
CA HIS A 66 0.77 -8.66 17.44
C HIS A 66 0.88 -8.08 16.02
N TRP A 67 0.90 -6.75 15.88
CA TRP A 67 0.94 -6.06 14.57
C TRP A 67 1.93 -4.89 14.60
N PRO A 68 2.92 -4.82 13.70
CA PRO A 68 3.79 -3.64 13.60
C PRO A 68 2.99 -2.38 13.23
N ASP A 69 3.54 -1.18 13.47
CA ASP A 69 2.92 0.04 12.93
C ASP A 69 2.97 -0.07 11.39
N ASP A 70 1.83 0.05 10.72
CA ASP A 70 1.73 -0.03 9.25
C ASP A 70 0.93 1.17 8.69
N GLU A 71 1.36 1.67 7.54
CA GLU A 71 0.58 2.59 6.71
C GLU A 71 0.20 1.92 5.40
N GLY A 72 -0.95 2.31 4.85
CA GLY A 72 -1.43 1.71 3.62
C GLY A 72 -2.28 2.62 2.77
N PHE A 73 -2.44 2.20 1.51
CA PHE A 73 -3.39 2.79 0.57
C PHE A 73 -4.31 1.71 0.07
N PHE A 74 -5.60 1.99 0.07
CA PHE A 74 -6.61 1.07 -0.39
C PHE A 74 -7.45 1.72 -1.49
N CYS A 75 -7.59 1.04 -2.63
CA CYS A 75 -8.55 1.45 -3.63
C CYS A 75 -9.85 0.68 -3.42
N GLU A 76 -10.90 1.38 -3.00
CA GLU A 76 -12.23 0.78 -2.77
C GLU A 76 -12.87 0.24 -4.07
N ARG A 77 -12.53 0.81 -5.22
CA ARG A 77 -13.07 0.38 -6.52
C ARG A 77 -12.50 -0.95 -6.98
N CYS A 78 -11.18 -1.12 -6.83
CA CYS A 78 -10.49 -2.33 -7.26
C CYS A 78 -10.37 -3.37 -6.14
N LEU A 79 -10.66 -2.98 -4.89
CA LEU A 79 -10.46 -3.78 -3.69
C LEU A 79 -9.01 -4.27 -3.57
N VAL A 80 -8.05 -3.40 -3.92
CA VAL A 80 -6.62 -3.67 -3.84
C VAL A 80 -6.00 -2.72 -2.84
N GLY A 81 -5.14 -3.24 -1.98
CA GLY A 81 -4.38 -2.47 -1.01
C GLY A 81 -2.87 -2.56 -1.21
N ILE A 82 -2.17 -1.57 -0.68
CA ILE A 82 -0.74 -1.61 -0.42
C ILE A 82 -0.55 -1.37 1.08
N ALA A 83 0.28 -2.19 1.71
CA ALA A 83 0.69 -2.02 3.10
C ALA A 83 2.22 -1.84 3.16
N LEU A 84 2.65 -0.88 3.97
CA LEU A 84 4.03 -0.43 4.11
C LEU A 84 4.32 -0.28 5.62
N PRO A 85 5.47 -0.74 6.12
CA PRO A 85 5.84 -0.52 7.51
C PRO A 85 6.00 0.96 7.81
N LEU A 86 5.45 1.40 8.94
CA LEU A 86 5.77 2.71 9.50
C LEU A 86 7.15 2.63 10.19
N ARG A 87 8.03 3.56 9.82
CA ARG A 87 9.35 3.76 10.44
C ARG A 87 9.29 4.75 11.57
#